data_AF-A0A7X9NYS0-F1
#
_entry.id   AF-A0A7X9NYS0-F1
#
_cell.length_a   1.000
_cell.length_b   1.000
_cell.length_c   1.000
_cell.angle_alpha   90.00
_cell.angle_beta   90.00
_cell.angle_gamma   90.00
#
_symmetry.space_group_name_H-M   'P 1'
#
loop_
_entity.id
_entity.type
_entity.pdbx_description
1 polymer ?
#
loop_
_entity_poly.entity_id
_entity_poly.type
_entity_poly.pdbx_seq_one_letter_code
_entity_poly.pdbx_strand_id
1 'polypeptide(L)' 'MIEIKVKDNESIDRALKRFKKKFERTKVLRQLRARAYYEKQSVADRKKAIKTAYKIKMRTEQGA' A
#
# COMPACT_ATOMS: atom_id res chain seq x y z
N MET A 1 -13.27 -8.48 4.40
CA MET A 1 -13.35 -9.45 3.29
C MET A 1 -13.55 -8.68 2.00
N ILE A 2 -12.82 -9.01 0.92
CA ILE A 2 -12.94 -8.28 -0.35
C ILE A 2 -14.07 -8.93 -1.17
N GLU A 3 -15.22 -8.28 -1.22
CA GLU A 3 -16.35 -8.68 -2.07
C GLU A 3 -16.40 -7.82 -3.33
N ILE A 4 -16.68 -8.45 -4.48
CA ILE A 4 -16.90 -7.77 -5.76
C ILE A 4 -18.15 -8.35 -6.38
N LYS A 5 -19.15 -7.49 -6.54
CA LYS A 5 -20.38 -7.83 -7.26
C LYS A 5 -20.08 -7.77 -8.75
N VAL A 6 -20.21 -8.91 -9.43
CA VAL A 6 -20.12 -9.02 -10.88
C VAL A 6 -21.54 -8.89 -11.43
N LYS A 7 -21.76 -8.05 -12.44
CA LYS A 7 -23.05 -7.94 -13.12
C LYS A 7 -23.06 -8.86 -14.35
N ASP A 8 -24.24 -9.30 -14.79
CA ASP A 8 -24.43 -10.34 -15.82
C ASP A 8 -23.83 -10.00 -17.20
N ASN A 9 -23.54 -8.73 -17.49
CA ASN A 9 -22.91 -8.27 -18.74
C ASN A 9 -21.44 -7.82 -18.59
N GLU A 10 -20.75 -8.20 -17.50
CA GLU A 10 -19.32 -7.92 -17.36
C GLU A 10 -18.42 -9.08 -17.79
N SER A 11 -17.45 -8.77 -18.64
CA SER A 11 -16.32 -9.66 -18.90
C SER A 11 -15.56 -9.96 -17.60
N ILE A 12 -15.27 -11.25 -17.39
CA ILE A 12 -14.55 -11.80 -16.23
C ILE A 12 -13.22 -11.05 -16.00
N ASP A 13 -12.53 -10.65 -17.07
CA ASP A 13 -11.26 -9.92 -16.99
C ASP A 13 -11.40 -8.54 -16.31
N ARG A 14 -12.53 -7.86 -16.53
CA ARG A 14 -12.80 -6.57 -15.87
C ARG A 14 -13.04 -6.76 -14.37
N ALA A 15 -13.75 -7.82 -14.00
CA ALA A 15 -13.96 -8.17 -12.59
C ALA A 15 -12.63 -8.50 -11.89
N LEU A 16 -11.76 -9.30 -12.53
CA LEU A 16 -10.42 -9.62 -12.04
C LEU A 16 -9.53 -8.39 -11.87
N LYS A 17 -9.54 -7.46 -12.83
CA LYS A 17 -8.78 -6.20 -12.71
C LYS A 17 -9.25 -5.35 -11.53
N ARG A 18 -10.57 -5.25 -11.31
CA ARG A 18 -11.11 -4.56 -10.11
C ARG A 18 -10.73 -5.27 -8.82
N PHE A 19 -10.71 -6.60 -8.82
CA PHE A 19 -10.25 -7.39 -7.69
C PHE A 19 -8.81 -7.08 -7.34
N LYS A 20 -7.92 -7.17 -8.32
CA LYS A 20 -6.51 -6.83 -8.15
C LYS A 20 -6.34 -5.41 -7.60
N LYS A 21 -7.04 -4.42 -8.17
CA LYS A 21 -6.97 -3.03 -7.69
C LYS A 21 -7.48 -2.86 -6.25
N LYS A 22 -8.58 -3.54 -5.87
CA LYS A 22 -9.15 -3.49 -4.51
C LYS A 22 -8.25 -4.21 -3.50
N PHE A 23 -7.63 -5.31 -3.90
CA PHE A 23 -6.64 -6.05 -3.11
C PHE A 23 -5.37 -5.21 -2.86
N GLU A 24 -4.80 -4.60 -3.91
CA GLU A 24 -3.64 -3.73 -3.80
C GLU A 24 -3.92 -2.49 -2.93
N ARG A 25 -5.12 -1.89 -3.06
CA ARG A 25 -5.53 -0.74 -2.23
C ARG A 25 -5.58 -1.07 -0.74
N THR A 26 -5.98 -2.29 -0.40
CA THR A 26 -6.09 -2.75 0.99
C THR A 26 -4.71 -3.01 1.62
N LYS A 27 -3.65 -3.15 0.80
CA LYS A 27 -2.26 -3.34 1.26
C LYS A 27 -2.07 -4.53 2.22
N VAL A 28 -2.91 -5.56 2.10
CA VAL A 28 -2.88 -6.75 2.97
C VAL A 28 -1.51 -7.42 2.96
N LEU A 29 -0.93 -7.65 1.78
CA LEU A 29 0.42 -8.23 1.65
C LEU A 29 1.51 -7.42 2.37
N ARG A 30 1.41 -6.09 2.34
CA ARG A 30 2.37 -5.22 3.02
C ARG A 30 2.26 -5.36 4.54
N GLN A 31 1.03 -5.43 5.06
CA GLN A 31 0.80 -5.64 6.49
C GLN A 31 1.27 -7.03 6.93
N LEU A 32 1.01 -8.06 6.14
CA LEU A 32 1.45 -9.44 6.40
C LEU A 32 2.98 -9.52 6.51
N ARG A 33 3.70 -8.92 5.54
CA ARG A 33 5.17 -8.85 5.58
C ARG A 33 5.71 -8.06 6.77
N ALA A 34 5.07 -6.96 7.13
CA ALA A 34 5.48 -6.15 8.27
C ALA A 34 5.23 -6.86 9.62
N ARG A 35 4.24 -7.75 9.69
CA ARG A 35 3.90 -8.52 10.89
C ARG A 35 4.63 -9.87 10.97
N ALA A 36 5.36 -10.27 9.93
CA ALA A 36 6.06 -11.54 9.90
C ALA A 36 7.22 -11.63 10.92
N TYR A 37 7.72 -10.48 11.38
CA TYR A 37 8.76 -10.39 12.41
C TYR A 37 8.45 -9.25 13.37
N TYR A 38 8.97 -9.35 14.59
CA TYR A 38 8.92 -8.25 15.55
C TYR A 38 9.91 -7.16 15.15
N GLU A 39 9.43 -5.94 15.01
CA GLU A 39 10.26 -4.75 14.84
C GLU A 39 10.20 -3.91 16.13
N LYS A 40 11.36 -3.69 16.76
CA LYS A 40 11.47 -2.81 17.93
C LYS A 40 11.01 -1.39 17.56
N GLN A 41 10.23 -0.76 18.44
CA GLN A 41 9.68 0.58 18.20
C GLN A 41 10.74 1.61 17.78
N SER A 42 11.90 1.60 18.44
CA SER A 42 13.03 2.49 18.11
C SER A 42 13.49 2.37 16.64
N VAL A 43 13.44 1.17 16.08
CA VAL A 43 13.84 0.91 14.68
C VAL A 43 12.77 1.42 13.72
N ALA A 44 11.48 1.19 14.04
CA ALA A 44 10.36 1.67 13.24
C ALA A 44 10.32 3.21 13.18
N ASP A 45 10.51 3.88 14.32
CA ASP A 45 10.53 5.34 14.41
C ASP A 45 11.69 5.95 13.64
N ARG A 46 12.88 5.34 13.72
CA ARG A 46 14.04 5.77 12.93
C ARG A 46 13.78 5.67 11.43
N LYS A 47 13.22 4.55 10.96
CA LYS A 47 12.85 4.39 9.53
C LYS A 47 11.82 5.42 9.08
N LYS A 48 10.86 5.76 9.95
CA LYS A 48 9.84 6.79 9.68
C LYS A 48 10.46 8.19 9.56
N ALA A 49 11.40 8.54 10.45
CA ALA A 49 12.09 9.83 10.43
C ALA A 49 12.89 10.02 9.13
N ILE A 50 13.73 9.03 8.77
CA ILE A 50 14.54 9.05 7.54
C ILE A 50 13.66 9.20 6.30
N LYS A 51 12.58 8.41 6.22
CA LYS A 51 11.63 8.48 5.09
C LYS A 51 10.95 9.84 4.96
N THR A 52 10.62 10.46 6.10
CA THR A 52 9.99 11.78 6.14
C THR A 52 10.97 12.85 5.68
N ALA A 53 12.19 12.85 6.20
CA ALA A 53 13.25 13.78 5.80
C ALA A 53 13.53 13.71 4.29
N TYR A 54 13.64 12.49 3.74
CA TYR A 54 13.81 12.29 2.30
C TYR A 54 12.65 12.88 1.49
N LYS A 55 11.40 12.64 1.91
CA LYS A 55 10.22 13.20 1.22
C LYS A 55 10.19 14.73 1.25
N ILE A 56 10.56 15.34 2.39
CA ILE A 56 10.60 16.80 2.52
C ILE A 56 11.65 17.37 1.56
N LYS A 57 12.87 16.82 1.58
CA LYS A 57 13.96 17.23 0.67
C LYS A 57 13.54 17.19 -0.80
N MET A 58 12.95 16.08 -1.24
CA MET A 58 12.48 15.94 -2.63
C MET A 58 11.39 16.96 -2.98
N ARG A 59 10.50 17.31 -2.04
CA ARG A 59 9.45 18.31 -2.28
C ARG A 59 9.99 19.74 -2.33
N THR A 60 10.96 20.06 -1.49
CA THR A 60 11.61 21.38 -1.51
C THR A 60 12.42 21.58 -2.78
N GLU A 61 13.08 20.52 -3.28
CA GLU A 61 13.84 20.56 -4.54
C GLU A 61 12.94 20.64 -5.79
N GLN A 62 11.73 20.10 -5.74
CA GLN A 62 10.74 20.18 -6.84
C GLN A 62 9.93 21.49 -6.86
N GLY A 63 9.94 22.23 -5.74
CA GLY A 63 9.20 23.48 -5.58
C GLY A 63 10.06 24.75 -5.74
N ALA A 64 11.29 24.59 -6.22
CA ALA A 64 12.23 25.67 -6.56
C ALA A 64 12.44 25.73 -8.08
#